data_AF-A0A9W7T0H7-F1
#
_entry.id   AF-A0A9W7T0H7-F1
#
_cell.length_a   1.000
_cell.length_b   1.000
_cell.length_c   1.000
_cell.angle_alpha   90.00
_cell.angle_beta   90.00
_cell.angle_gamma   90.00
#
_symmetry.space_group_name_H-M   'P 1'
#
loop_
_entity.id
_entity.type
_entity.pdbx_description
1 polymer ?
#
loop_
_entity_poly.entity_id
_entity_poly.type
_entity_poly.pdbx_seq_one_letter_code
_entity_poly.pdbx_strand_id
1 'polypeptide(L)'
;MAEQQASVDDELLAVLLVNLRNAAATFGEGTAPYESIKTTVQEHVRSMQAQGRKTNLTQLRHRLDALDVDHGTPTTTSQQPLDKLFAGLALESDAS
;
A
#
# COMPACT_ATOMS: atom_id res chain seq x y z
N MET A 1 -7.81 19.53 -11.98
CA MET A 1 -6.40 19.05 -11.99
C MET A 1 -5.99 18.33 -10.70
N ALA A 2 -6.64 18.54 -9.55
CA ALA A 2 -6.28 17.86 -8.29
C ALA A 2 -6.63 16.35 -8.26
N GLU A 3 -7.72 15.94 -8.94
CA GLU A 3 -8.20 14.55 -8.96
C GLU A 3 -7.22 13.59 -9.67
N GLN A 4 -6.54 14.09 -10.71
CA GLN A 4 -5.62 13.29 -11.51
C GLN A 4 -4.32 13.00 -10.76
N GLN A 5 -3.86 13.95 -9.94
CA GLN A 5 -2.67 13.77 -9.11
C GLN A 5 -2.94 12.83 -7.91
N ALA A 6 -4.12 12.95 -7.27
CA ALA A 6 -4.53 12.02 -6.22
C ALA A 6 -4.59 10.58 -6.73
N SER A 7 -5.08 10.37 -7.96
CA SER A 7 -5.07 9.06 -8.60
C SER A 7 -3.65 8.51 -8.76
N VAL A 8 -2.67 9.33 -9.19
CA VAL A 8 -1.27 8.90 -9.39
C VAL A 8 -0.61 8.50 -8.06
N ASP A 9 -0.83 9.28 -7.01
CA ASP A 9 -0.26 9.00 -5.70
C ASP A 9 -0.82 7.70 -5.09
N ASP A 10 -2.10 7.42 -5.32
CA ASP A 10 -2.77 6.18 -4.92
C ASP A 10 -2.26 4.96 -5.72
N GLU A 11 -1.93 5.11 -7.02
CA GLU A 11 -1.32 4.00 -7.77
C GLU A 11 0.08 3.70 -7.26
N LEU A 12 0.89 4.74 -7.01
CA LEU A 12 2.22 4.59 -6.46
C LEU A 12 2.17 3.91 -5.10
N LEU A 13 1.25 4.32 -4.23
CA LEU A 13 1.06 3.69 -2.93
C LEU A 13 0.68 2.20 -3.08
N ALA A 14 -0.21 1.85 -4.01
CA ALA A 14 -0.60 0.46 -4.26
C ALA A 14 0.62 -0.40 -4.65
N VAL A 15 1.46 0.09 -5.57
CA VAL A 15 2.66 -0.62 -6.02
C VAL A 15 3.67 -0.79 -4.89
N LEU A 16 3.89 0.26 -4.09
CA LEU A 16 4.81 0.20 -2.95
C LEU A 16 4.37 -0.81 -1.89
N LEU A 17 3.05 -0.92 -1.65
CA LEU A 17 2.49 -1.90 -0.72
C LEU A 17 2.63 -3.35 -1.23
N VAL A 18 2.43 -3.58 -2.53
CA VAL A 18 2.71 -4.90 -3.15
C VAL A 18 4.18 -5.25 -3.00
N ASN A 19 5.09 -4.32 -3.28
CA ASN A 19 6.52 -4.53 -3.11
C ASN A 19 6.89 -4.83 -1.65
N LEU A 20 6.27 -4.13 -0.69
CA LEU A 20 6.48 -4.38 0.73
C LEU A 20 6.04 -5.79 1.14
N ARG A 21 4.86 -6.22 0.66
CA ARG A 21 4.34 -7.58 0.87
C ARG A 21 5.26 -8.63 0.26
N ASN A 22 5.72 -8.40 -0.97
CA ASN A 22 6.65 -9.31 -1.65
C ASN A 22 8.00 -9.38 -0.95
N ALA A 23 8.50 -8.25 -0.42
CA ALA A 23 9.72 -8.23 0.38
C ALA A 23 9.55 -8.98 1.70
N ALA A 24 8.41 -8.83 2.39
CA ALA A 24 8.10 -9.61 3.58
C ALA A 24 8.04 -11.11 3.27
N ALA A 25 7.44 -11.50 2.14
CA ALA A 25 7.32 -12.91 1.74
C ALA A 25 8.66 -13.51 1.28
N THR A 26 9.51 -12.73 0.61
CA THR A 26 10.76 -13.23 0.00
C THR A 26 11.94 -13.18 0.98
N PHE A 27 12.09 -12.06 1.69
CA PHE A 27 13.24 -11.80 2.54
C PHE A 27 12.90 -11.90 4.03
N GLY A 28 11.64 -11.71 4.40
CA GLY A 28 11.18 -11.66 5.79
C GLY A 28 11.00 -10.23 6.30
N GLU A 29 10.07 -10.06 7.24
CA GLU A 29 9.87 -8.81 7.98
C GLU A 29 11.13 -8.43 8.78
N GLY A 30 11.42 -7.14 8.89
CA GLY A 30 12.60 -6.62 9.61
C GLY A 30 13.93 -6.75 8.87
N THR A 31 13.95 -7.35 7.68
CA THR A 31 15.16 -7.38 6.84
C THR A 31 15.41 -6.03 6.17
N ALA A 32 16.67 -5.76 5.79
CA ALA A 32 17.05 -4.53 5.08
C ALA A 32 16.16 -4.19 3.86
N PRO A 33 15.84 -5.13 2.94
CA PRO A 33 14.94 -4.84 1.82
C PRO A 33 13.52 -4.50 2.28
N TYR A 34 12.99 -5.19 3.30
CA TYR A 34 11.67 -4.89 3.86
C TYR A 34 11.62 -3.51 4.51
N GLU A 35 12.57 -3.20 5.41
CA GLU A 35 12.60 -1.91 6.11
C GLU A 35 12.87 -0.73 5.18
N SER A 36 13.65 -0.94 4.11
CA SER A 36 13.87 0.09 3.07
C SER A 36 12.55 0.46 2.38
N ILE A 37 11.78 -0.53 1.92
CA ILE A 37 10.51 -0.28 1.23
C ILE A 37 9.48 0.30 2.20
N LYS A 38 9.44 -0.19 3.44
CA LYS A 38 8.57 0.32 4.50
C LYS A 38 8.82 1.80 4.77
N THR A 39 10.09 2.21 4.84
CA THR A 39 10.47 3.62 5.01
C THR A 39 9.97 4.46 3.84
N THR A 40 10.15 4.00 2.60
CA THR A 40 9.65 4.69 1.40
C THR A 40 8.12 4.83 1.41
N VAL A 41 7.39 3.78 1.80
CA VAL A 41 5.92 3.82 1.94
C VAL A 41 5.53 4.88 2.97
N GLN A 42 6.17 4.89 4.15
CA GLN A 42 5.89 5.84 5.23
C GLN A 42 6.18 7.29 4.83
N GLU A 43 7.28 7.54 4.12
CA GLU A 43 7.63 8.87 3.60
C GLU A 43 6.61 9.35 2.58
N HIS A 44 6.18 8.47 1.66
CA HIS A 44 5.15 8.81 0.66
C HIS A 44 3.82 9.16 1.32
N VAL A 45 3.35 8.34 2.26
CA VAL A 45 2.11 8.61 3.01
C VAL A 45 2.19 9.92 3.78
N ARG A 46 3.31 10.18 4.47
CA ARG A 46 3.53 11.44 5.19
C ARG A 46 3.53 12.65 4.24
N SER A 47 4.14 12.51 3.07
CA SER A 47 4.16 13.56 2.05
C SER A 47 2.76 13.88 1.53
N MET A 48 1.94 12.86 1.25
CA MET A 48 0.54 13.05 0.85
C MET A 48 -0.28 13.74 1.94
N GLN A 49 -0.14 13.30 3.20
CA GLN A 49 -0.80 13.91 4.35
C GLN A 49 -0.40 15.38 4.53
N ALA A 50 0.90 15.69 4.40
CA ALA A 50 1.41 17.07 4.49
C ALA A 50 0.86 17.98 3.37
N GLN A 51 0.50 17.40 2.22
CA GLN A 51 -0.16 18.09 1.11
C GLN A 51 -1.68 18.16 1.26
N GLY A 52 -2.23 17.69 2.39
CA GLY A 52 -3.68 17.61 2.62
C GLY A 52 -4.40 16.59 1.73
N ARG A 53 -3.66 15.67 1.11
CA ARG A 53 -4.22 14.61 0.27
C ARG A 53 -4.58 13.43 1.16
N LYS A 54 -5.84 13.00 1.02
CA LYS A 54 -6.34 11.79 1.68
C LYS A 54 -6.16 10.61 0.73
N THR A 55 -5.75 9.48 1.28
CA THR A 55 -5.68 8.22 0.56
C THR A 55 -7.08 7.61 0.50
N ASN A 56 -7.56 7.29 -0.70
CA ASN A 56 -8.81 6.55 -0.83
C ASN A 56 -8.57 5.07 -0.56
N LEU A 57 -8.75 4.64 0.70
CA LEU A 57 -8.49 3.25 1.11
C LEU A 57 -9.34 2.23 0.35
N THR A 58 -10.56 2.58 -0.03
CA THR A 58 -11.45 1.71 -0.82
C THR A 58 -10.88 1.49 -2.20
N GLN A 59 -10.45 2.57 -2.88
CA GLN A 59 -9.82 2.48 -4.19
C GLN A 59 -8.47 1.77 -4.13
N LEU A 60 -7.69 2.03 -3.07
CA LEU A 60 -6.40 1.38 -2.83
C LEU A 60 -6.57 -0.13 -2.65
N ARG A 61 -7.57 -0.57 -1.89
CA ARG A 61 -7.88 -1.99 -1.69
C ARG A 61 -8.30 -2.67 -2.98
N HIS A 62 -9.19 -2.04 -3.76
CA HIS A 62 -9.56 -2.54 -5.09
C HIS A 62 -8.36 -2.64 -6.04
N ARG A 63 -7.42 -1.70 -5.97
CA ARG A 63 -6.19 -1.74 -6.78
C ARG A 63 -5.23 -2.83 -6.32
N LEU A 64 -5.08 -3.04 -5.03
CA LEU A 64 -4.28 -4.15 -4.49
C LEU A 64 -4.84 -5.49 -4.94
N ASP A 65 -6.17 -5.66 -4.90
CA ASP A 65 -6.83 -6.85 -5.42
C ASP A 65 -6.59 -7.00 -6.92
N ALA A 66 -6.67 -5.91 -7.71
CA ALA A 66 -6.42 -5.93 -9.15
C ALA A 66 -4.96 -6.25 -9.52
N LEU A 67 -3.99 -5.80 -8.73
CA LEU A 67 -2.56 -6.10 -8.92
C LEU A 67 -2.22 -7.55 -8.54
N ASP A 68 -3.08 -8.23 -7.78
CA ASP A 68 -2.93 -9.64 -7.41
C ASP A 68 -3.38 -10.60 -8.54
N VAL A 69 -4.22 -10.14 -9.48
CA VAL A 69 -4.92 -11.01 -10.46
C VAL A 69 -4.07 -11.43 -11.67
N ASP A 70 -2.86 -10.89 -11.86
CA ASP A 70 -2.04 -11.23 -13.04
C ASP A 70 -1.22 -12.53 -12.90
N HIS A 71 -1.35 -13.25 -11.78
CA HIS A 71 -0.85 -14.63 -11.65
C HIS A 71 -2.03 -15.57 -11.46
N GLY A 72 -2.41 -16.25 -12.55
CA GLY A 72 -3.49 -17.22 -12.58
C GLY A 72 -3.25 -18.42 -11.65
N THR A 73 -3.53 -18.26 -10.36
CA THR A 73 -3.80 -19.31 -9.37
C THR A 73 -4.61 -18.70 -8.23
N PRO A 74 -5.80 -19.21 -7.89
CA PRO A 74 -6.48 -18.84 -6.65
C PRO A 74 -5.80 -19.58 -5.49
N THR A 75 -4.62 -19.11 -5.08
CA THR A 75 -3.93 -19.66 -3.91
C THR A 75 -4.11 -18.75 -2.71
N THR A 76 -5.16 -19.07 -1.96
CA THR A 76 -5.30 -18.81 -0.53
C THR A 76 -3.98 -18.99 0.22
N THR A 77 -3.78 -18.13 1.23
CA THR A 77 -2.79 -18.22 2.34
C THR A 77 -1.55 -17.34 2.21
N SER A 78 -1.75 -16.03 2.31
CA SER A 78 -1.10 -15.20 3.33
C SER A 78 -1.78 -13.84 3.35
N GLN A 79 -3.02 -13.83 3.83
CA GLN A 79 -3.65 -12.63 4.38
C GLN A 79 -2.87 -12.24 5.65
N GLN A 80 -1.66 -11.72 5.52
CA GLN A 80 -1.28 -10.63 6.41
C GLN A 80 -2.34 -9.57 6.13
N PRO A 81 -3.27 -9.32 7.07
CA PRO A 81 -4.40 -8.48 6.78
C PRO A 81 -3.81 -7.14 6.35
N LEU A 82 -4.16 -6.68 5.15
CA LEU A 82 -3.78 -5.35 4.68
C LEU A 82 -4.09 -4.30 5.76
N ASP A 83 -5.09 -4.58 6.59
CA ASP A 83 -5.46 -3.84 7.80
C ASP A 83 -4.31 -3.66 8.81
N LYS A 84 -3.41 -4.64 9.00
CA LYS A 84 -2.19 -4.47 9.82
C LYS A 84 -1.15 -3.58 9.16
N LEU A 85 -0.99 -3.66 7.83
CA LEU A 85 -0.10 -2.77 7.08
C LEU A 85 -0.63 -1.34 7.13
N PHE A 86 -1.93 -1.14 6.90
CA PHE A 86 -2.58 0.16 6.99
C PHE A 86 -2.56 0.74 8.40
N ALA A 87 -2.82 -0.09 9.43
CA ALA A 87 -2.72 0.33 10.83
C ALA A 87 -1.28 0.71 11.22
N GLY A 88 -0.28 -0.03 10.72
CA GLY A 88 1.15 0.29 10.92
C GLY A 88 1.62 1.54 10.18
N LEU A 89 0.85 2.00 9.19
CA LEU A 89 1.14 3.19 8.37
C LEU A 89 0.31 4.41 8.76
N ALA A 90 -0.53 4.31 9.80
CA ALA A 90 -1.41 5.39 10.27
C ALA A 90 -2.24 6.05 9.15
N LEU A 91 -2.71 5.24 8.21
CA LEU A 91 -3.57 5.69 7.13
C LEU A 91 -5.00 5.87 7.68
N GLU A 92 -5.41 7.11 7.92
CA GLU A 92 -6.78 7.43 8.36
C GLU A 92 -7.77 7.21 7.20
N SER A 93 -8.80 6.38 7.44
CA SER A 93 -9.88 6.17 6.47
C SER A 93 -10.84 7.36 6.47
N ASP A 94 -11.20 7.86 5.29
CA ASP A 94 -12.34 8.77 5.15
C ASP A 94 -13.64 7.96 5.36
N ALA A 95 -14.21 8.05 6.56
CA ALA A 95 -15.61 7.70 6.78
C ALA A 95 -16.44 8.95 6.48
N SER A 96 -16.86 9.10 5.23
CA SER A 96 -17.92 10.05 4.82
C SER A 96 -19.16 9.29 4.39
#